data_AF-A0A535YRY9-F1
#
_entry.id   AF-A0A535YRY9-F1
#
_cell.length_a   1.000
_cell.length_b   1.000
_cell.length_c   1.000
_cell.angle_alpha   90.00
_cell.angle_beta   90.00
_cell.angle_gamma   90.00
#
_symmetry.space_group_name_H-M   'P 1'
#
loop_
_entity.id
_entity.type
_entity.pdbx_description
1 polymer ?
#
loop_
_entity_poly.entity_id
_entity_poly.type
_entity_poly.pdbx_seq_one_letter_code
_entity_poly.pdbx_strand_id
1 'polypeptide(L)'
;VMFTAGNRNVTVFADGEVDRSPCGSGTSARLALLDQRGELARGTTLMHESVIGGRFATRVVGDARVGDYPAVMTEIEGSAHLTGYHQFVLEADDPIGLGFLIR
;
A
#
# COMPACT_ATOMS: atom_id res chain seq x y z
N VAL A 1 2.98 15.65 12.52
CA VAL A 1 2.49 15.17 11.20
C VAL A 1 3.03 16.10 10.14
N MET A 2 3.92 15.64 9.26
CA MET A 2 4.38 16.43 8.13
C MET A 2 3.45 16.19 6.93
N PHE A 3 2.75 17.24 6.51
CA PHE A 3 2.04 17.26 5.23
C PHE A 3 2.99 17.83 4.17
N THR A 4 3.90 17.01 3.67
CA THR A 4 4.74 17.43 2.54
C THR A 4 3.96 17.25 1.25
N ALA A 5 3.80 18.34 0.48
CA ALA A 5 3.39 18.27 -0.91
C ALA A 5 4.32 17.27 -1.65
N GLY A 6 3.74 16.30 -2.37
CA GLY A 6 4.52 15.37 -3.22
C GLY A 6 4.51 13.89 -2.83
N ASN A 7 3.83 13.46 -1.76
CA ASN A 7 3.67 12.04 -1.44
C ASN A 7 2.29 11.52 -1.85
N ARG A 8 1.98 11.63 -3.15
CA ARG A 8 0.82 10.99 -3.77
C ARG A 8 1.29 9.96 -4.78
N ASN A 9 0.72 8.75 -4.74
CA ASN A 9 1.09 7.68 -5.66
C ASN A 9 -0.11 7.00 -6.32
N VAL A 10 0.22 6.16 -7.29
CA VAL A 10 -0.63 5.13 -7.82
C VAL A 10 0.24 3.89 -8.00
N THR A 11 -0.17 2.77 -7.40
CA THR A 11 0.57 1.51 -7.58
C THR A 11 -0.06 0.75 -8.73
N VAL A 12 0.73 0.41 -9.74
CA VAL A 12 0.33 -0.48 -10.84
C VAL A 12 0.90 -1.86 -10.56
N PHE A 13 0.06 -2.89 -10.57
CA PHE A 13 0.44 -4.26 -10.22
C PHE A 13 -0.33 -5.29 -11.05
N ALA A 14 0.04 -6.57 -10.91
CA ALA A 14 -0.56 -7.69 -11.65
C ALA A 14 -0.62 -7.38 -13.16
N ASP A 15 -1.74 -7.70 -13.83
CA ASP A 15 -1.96 -7.44 -15.25
C ASP A 15 -2.51 -6.01 -15.48
N GLY A 16 -1.75 -5.00 -15.05
CA GLY A 16 -2.08 -3.59 -15.20
C GLY A 16 -3.15 -3.07 -14.24
N GLU A 17 -3.44 -3.77 -13.15
CA GLU A 17 -4.34 -3.30 -12.11
C GLU A 17 -3.80 -2.07 -11.38
N VAL A 18 -4.71 -1.28 -10.84
CA VAL A 18 -4.40 -0.03 -10.13
C VAL A 18 -4.85 -0.17 -8.68
N ASP A 19 -3.94 0.02 -7.73
CA ASP A 19 -4.30 0.10 -6.32
C ASP A 19 -4.96 1.46 -6.05
N ARG A 20 -6.14 1.42 -5.42
CA ARG A 20 -6.90 2.61 -5.04
C ARG A 20 -6.44 3.13 -3.67
N SER A 21 -5.76 2.31 -2.88
CA SER A 21 -5.10 2.74 -1.65
C SER A 21 -3.71 3.33 -1.95
N PRO A 22 -3.03 3.93 -0.95
CA PRO A 22 -1.63 4.33 -1.09
C PRO A 22 -0.65 3.15 -1.25
N CYS A 23 -1.16 1.91 -1.19
CA CYS A 23 -0.42 0.64 -1.17
C CYS A 23 0.52 0.50 0.04
N GLY A 24 0.19 -0.36 1.01
CA GLY A 24 0.96 -0.48 2.25
C GLY A 24 2.41 -0.93 2.04
N SER A 25 2.64 -1.92 1.19
CA SER A 25 3.98 -2.40 0.83
C SER A 25 4.76 -1.38 0.02
N GLY A 26 4.11 -0.74 -0.97
CA GLY A 26 4.70 0.37 -1.73
C GLY A 26 5.07 1.56 -0.84
N THR A 27 4.25 1.85 0.18
CA THR A 27 4.54 2.88 1.17
C THR A 27 5.75 2.51 2.04
N SER A 28 5.84 1.26 2.49
CA SER A 28 6.99 0.78 3.27
C SER A 28 8.30 0.88 2.46
N ALA A 29 8.27 0.50 1.17
CA ALA A 29 9.40 0.66 0.27
C ALA A 29 9.79 2.14 0.09
N ARG A 30 8.82 3.04 -0.05
CA ARG A 30 9.05 4.48 -0.12
C ARG A 30 9.72 5.02 1.15
N LEU A 31 9.26 4.60 2.33
CA LEU A 31 9.84 5.01 3.61
C LEU A 31 11.29 4.54 3.75
N ALA A 32 11.60 3.30 3.36
CA ALA A 32 12.96 2.78 3.39
C ALA A 32 13.91 3.61 2.51
N LEU A 33 13.47 4.02 1.32
CA LEU A 33 14.26 4.89 0.44
C LEU A 33 14.44 6.30 1.01
N LEU A 34 13.41 6.87 1.62
CA LEU A 34 13.50 8.20 2.24
C LEU A 34 14.43 8.18 3.47
N ASP A 35 14.37 7.12 4.29
CA ASP A 35 15.28 6.91 5.43
C ASP A 35 16.73 6.78 4.95
N GLN A 36 16.98 5.94 3.94
CA GLN A 36 18.32 5.74 3.38
C GLN A 36 18.93 7.05 2.86
N ARG A 37 18.09 7.95 2.31
CA ARG A 37 18.53 9.26 1.80
C ARG A 37 18.61 10.34 2.88
N GLY A 38 18.18 10.06 4.11
CA GLY A 38 18.07 11.05 5.18
C GLY A 38 16.98 12.11 4.93
N GLU A 39 16.04 11.85 4.02
CA GLU A 39 14.96 12.76 3.63
C GLU A 39 13.74 12.67 4.57
N LEU A 40 13.67 11.61 5.39
CA LEU A 40 12.65 11.45 6.42
C LEU A 40 13.32 11.15 7.77
N ALA A 41 13.09 12.02 8.75
CA ALA A 41 13.52 11.77 10.11
C ALA A 41 12.72 10.60 10.73
N ARG A 42 13.42 9.60 11.26
CA ARG A 42 12.81 8.44 11.93
C ARG A 42 11.85 8.87 13.06
N GLY A 43 10.77 8.11 13.23
CA GLY A 43 9.67 8.44 14.15
C GLY A 43 8.73 9.55 13.66
N THR A 44 9.08 10.29 12.59
CA THR A 44 8.20 11.31 12.02
C THR A 44 7.07 10.68 11.23
N THR A 45 5.83 11.11 11.51
CA THR A 45 4.68 10.70 10.72
C THR A 45 4.65 11.40 9.36
N LEU A 46 4.70 10.60 8.31
CA LEU A 46 4.47 10.97 6.91
C LEU A 46 3.07 10.53 6.47
N MET A 47 2.30 11.46 5.89
CA MET A 47 1.03 11.11 5.25
C MET A 47 1.28 10.72 3.78
N HIS A 48 0.89 9.51 3.40
CA HIS A 48 0.99 9.03 2.02
C HIS A 48 -0.41 8.93 1.40
N GLU A 49 -0.60 9.57 0.24
CA GLU A 49 -1.89 9.74 -0.42
C GLU A 49 -2.00 8.90 -1.69
N SER A 50 -3.19 8.36 -1.95
CA SER A 50 -3.50 7.56 -3.14
C SER A 50 -4.02 8.39 -4.31
N VAL A 51 -4.22 7.74 -5.45
CA VAL A 51 -4.85 8.33 -6.63
C VAL A 51 -6.29 8.80 -6.38
N ILE A 52 -7.01 8.23 -5.42
CA ILE A 52 -8.38 8.65 -5.06
C ILE A 52 -8.45 9.50 -3.78
N GLY A 53 -7.31 9.94 -3.24
CA GLY A 53 -7.26 10.81 -2.06
C GLY A 53 -7.33 10.09 -0.70
N GLY A 54 -7.48 8.76 -0.68
CA GLY A 54 -7.30 7.96 0.54
C GLY A 54 -5.87 8.05 1.06
N ARG A 55 -5.67 7.99 2.39
CA ARG A 55 -4.39 8.26 3.04
C ARG A 55 -3.99 7.20 4.06
N PHE A 56 -2.68 6.98 4.19
CA PHE A 56 -2.07 6.27 5.32
C PHE A 56 -1.20 7.21 6.14
N ALA A 57 -1.24 7.06 7.47
CA ALA A 57 -0.29 7.68 8.38
C ALA A 57 0.85 6.70 8.64
N THR A 58 2.08 7.12 8.41
CA THR A 58 3.19 6.17 8.29
C THR A 58 4.47 6.68 8.91
N ARG A 59 5.35 5.77 9.36
CA ARG A 59 6.62 6.14 10.00
C ARG A 59 7.65 5.02 9.88
N VAL A 60 8.93 5.41 9.87
CA VAL A 60 10.04 4.49 10.13
C VAL A 60 10.21 4.38 11.64
N VAL A 61 10.11 3.17 12.19
CA VAL A 61 10.08 2.92 13.64
C VAL A 61 11.35 2.28 14.18
N GLY A 62 12.26 1.83 13.31
CA GLY A 62 13.54 1.28 13.75
C GLY A 62 14.34 0.62 12.63
N ASP A 63 15.49 0.09 12.99
CA ASP A 63 16.35 -0.67 12.09
C ASP A 63 15.89 -2.12 11.94
N ALA A 64 16.16 -2.71 10.78
CA ALA A 64 15.97 -4.12 10.51
C ALA A 64 17.12 -4.66 9.64
N ARG A 65 17.12 -5.98 9.44
CA ARG A 65 17.97 -6.64 8.44
C ARG A 65 17.17 -7.72 7.73
N VAL A 66 17.42 -7.89 6.43
CA VAL A 66 16.91 -9.02 5.64
C VAL A 66 18.13 -9.75 5.09
N GLY A 67 18.51 -10.86 5.72
CA GLY A 67 19.81 -11.48 5.49
C GLY A 67 20.94 -10.47 5.72
N ASP A 68 21.76 -10.26 4.70
CA ASP A 68 22.89 -9.33 4.76
C ASP A 68 22.52 -7.87 4.44
N TYR A 69 21.28 -7.62 4.01
CA TYR A 69 20.85 -6.29 3.58
C TYR A 69 20.37 -5.45 4.77
N PRO A 70 20.85 -4.19 4.92
CA PRO A 70 20.26 -3.24 5.86
C PRO A 70 18.83 -2.93 5.43
N ALA A 71 17.92 -2.87 6.41
CA ALA A 71 16.52 -2.59 6.21
C ALA A 71 15.99 -1.70 7.34
N VAL A 72 14.72 -1.31 7.26
CA VAL A 72 14.03 -0.57 8.30
C VAL A 72 12.71 -1.24 8.65
N MET A 73 12.30 -1.11 9.90
CA MET A 73 10.94 -1.40 10.33
C MET A 73 10.06 -0.18 10.05
N THR A 74 8.94 -0.40 9.36
CA THR A 74 7.96 0.64 9.02
C THR A 74 6.61 0.32 9.64
N GLU A 75 5.90 1.35 10.06
CA GLU A 75 4.51 1.26 10.49
C GLU A 75 3.62 1.99 9.49
N ILE A 76 2.54 1.32 9.08
CA ILE A 76 1.52 1.84 8.18
C ILE A 76 0.18 1.77 8.90
N GLU A 77 -0.44 2.91 9.12
CA GLU A 77 -1.77 3.02 9.73
C GLU A 77 -2.77 3.50 8.68
N GLY A 78 -3.91 2.81 8.62
CA GLY A 78 -5.04 3.14 7.76
C GLY A 78 -6.35 2.62 8.36
N SER A 79 -7.45 2.82 7.65
CA SER A 79 -8.76 2.32 8.04
C SER A 79 -9.36 1.43 6.96
N ALA A 80 -10.25 0.53 7.38
CA ALA A 80 -11.07 -0.29 6.51
C ALA A 80 -12.52 -0.25 6.99
N HIS A 81 -13.46 -0.48 6.09
CA HIS A 81 -14.89 -0.49 6.37
C HIS A 81 -15.50 -1.81 5.90
N LEU A 82 -16.40 -2.39 6.71
CA LEU A 82 -17.16 -3.56 6.30
C LEU A 82 -18.07 -3.19 5.11
N THR A 83 -17.92 -3.88 3.99
CA THR A 83 -18.68 -3.60 2.76
C THR A 83 -19.90 -4.51 2.59
N GLY A 84 -19.91 -5.68 3.23
CA GLY A 84 -21.01 -6.62 3.14
C GLY A 84 -20.60 -8.03 3.56
N TYR A 85 -21.60 -8.91 3.57
CA TYR A 85 -21.42 -10.36 3.68
C TYR A 85 -21.90 -10.96 2.37
N HIS A 86 -21.06 -11.80 1.74
CA HIS A 86 -21.31 -12.34 0.41
C HIS A 86 -21.34 -13.86 0.46
N GLN A 87 -22.31 -14.45 -0.25
CA GLN A 87 -22.32 -15.87 -0.58
C GLN A 87 -22.15 -16.01 -2.09
N PHE A 88 -20.96 -16.45 -2.52
CA PHE A 88 -20.68 -16.76 -3.93
C PHE A 88 -21.02 -18.23 -4.19
N VAL A 89 -21.69 -18.50 -5.32
CA VAL A 89 -22.09 -19.85 -5.74
C VAL A 89 -21.60 -20.05 -7.17
N LEU A 90 -21.02 -21.22 -7.45
CA LEU A 90 -20.54 -21.63 -8.77
C LEU A 90 -21.26 -22.92 -9.16
N GLU A 91 -22.06 -22.87 -10.22
CA GLU A 91 -22.76 -24.04 -10.76
C GLU A 91 -21.85 -24.82 -11.71
N ALA A 92 -22.00 -26.15 -11.74
CA ALA A 92 -21.10 -27.02 -12.49
C ALA A 92 -21.23 -26.86 -14.01
N ASP A 93 -22.38 -26.39 -14.49
CA ASP A 93 -22.71 -26.19 -15.90
C ASP A 93 -22.67 -24.72 -16.35
N ASP A 94 -22.20 -23.80 -15.49
CA ASP A 94 -22.03 -22.39 -15.86
C ASP A 94 -20.85 -22.22 -16.86
N PRO A 95 -21.12 -21.85 -18.13
CA PRO A 95 -20.09 -21.74 -19.16
C PRO A 95 -19.10 -20.59 -18.94
N ILE A 96 -19.41 -19.63 -18.07
CA ILE A 96 -18.55 -18.47 -17.76
C ILE A 96 -18.23 -18.36 -16.26
N GLY A 97 -18.52 -19.40 -15.47
CA GLY A 97 -18.51 -19.32 -14.00
C GLY A 97 -17.14 -19.02 -13.37
N LEU A 98 -16.04 -19.32 -14.06
CA LEU A 98 -14.69 -18.93 -13.64
C LEU A 98 -14.35 -17.45 -13.93
N GLY A 99 -15.30 -16.72 -14.50
CA GLY A 99 -15.15 -15.33 -14.90
C GLY A 99 -14.48 -15.18 -16.26
N PHE A 100 -14.38 -13.91 -16.67
CA PHE A 100 -13.67 -13.47 -17.86
C PHE A 100 -13.06 -12.10 -17.57
N LEU A 101 -12.08 -11.70 -18.37
CA LEU A 101 -11.41 -10.41 -18.24
C LEU A 101 -11.56 -9.62 -19.54
N ILE A 102 -12.06 -8.38 -19.43
CA ILE A 102 -12.08 -7.37 -20.48
C ILE A 102 -11.57 -6.09 -19.83
N ARG A 103 -10.58 -5.41 -20.43
CA ARG A 103 -10.05 -4.14 -19.92
C ARG A 103 -9.87 -3.11 -21.02
#